data_AF-A0A4Y9ME97-F1
#
_entry.id   AF-A0A4Y9ME97-F1
#
_cell.length_a   1.000
_cell.length_b   1.000
_cell.length_c   1.000
_cell.angle_alpha   90.00
_cell.angle_beta   90.00
_cell.angle_gamma   90.00
#
_symmetry.space_group_name_H-M   'P 1'
#
loop_
_entity.id
_entity.type
_entity.pdbx_description
1 polymer ?
#
loop_
_entity_poly.entity_id
_entity_poly.type
_entity_poly.pdbx_seq_one_letter_code
_entity_poly.pdbx_strand_id
1 'polypeptide(L)'
;MSADRDLRRPRGSRARLRSLALTGALTTSVLGTVALPGVAAAEAATTVTGELVHAMVEAEPGEDHGSDGRVSWLVTADGEIPVETDKVADVPTGSQVELTLGRAEDAEDGEDGDGAQGTDGTAPALPVLGSDVKQEERPPAAPAPAPAPVGGLTNQVTVVQVAPAGTSPDRTRLGDLVATVDGPVAGFWAEQTGGAVRLGVTVARDWVRTAADCATPEALWDEVAAAVGFTAGPGKHLLLRLSAETAGRPGCSYALAQVGGGPTSGGRLYVRENLASVIAHELGHNFGLGHSSALQCDGAVEGASCRTEGYRDYYDVMGASWSQMGALNAPQAAALGVLPAAAQPTVAVGDAAATVTLAPIAGTDGVRALRLVDREGSVYWLEHRAATGRDAWLGTRDNVYRLDSGVLLHRSGTFPDTSLLLDGTPSPAARWDADLQSAVAVGRPVALSGGDFTVTVESTSAAGAVVRVVPAPATEGSGRAAARPAGSGRGATMPADAAAVAPVDETAATGPALWVPSAPVTAPRSQVALEPVGESTSSLGGLLMPLAGSVLVAATVLVMRTMRRGRVRR
;
A
#
# COMPACT_ATOMS: atom_id res chain seq x y z
N MET A 1 -50.53 19.54 41.76
CA MET A 1 -51.91 19.09 42.06
C MET A 1 -52.01 17.67 41.50
N SER A 2 -51.62 16.62 42.25
CA SER A 2 -52.48 15.72 43.09
C SER A 2 -53.79 15.31 42.40
N ALA A 3 -54.28 14.06 42.42
CA ALA A 3 -53.96 12.80 43.13
C ALA A 3 -54.79 11.68 42.42
N ASP A 4 -54.31 10.45 42.18
CA ASP A 4 -54.16 9.28 43.08
C ASP A 4 -55.43 8.42 43.27
N ARG A 5 -55.19 7.11 43.49
CA ARG A 5 -56.06 5.95 43.86
C ARG A 5 -56.60 5.04 42.75
N ASP A 6 -56.15 3.80 42.54
CA ASP A 6 -55.89 2.63 43.43
C ASP A 6 -57.16 1.80 43.73
N LEU A 7 -57.20 0.52 43.29
CA LEU A 7 -57.35 -0.66 44.16
C LEU A 7 -57.82 -1.97 43.46
N ARG A 8 -57.17 -3.07 43.90
CA ARG A 8 -57.65 -4.46 44.09
C ARG A 8 -57.42 -5.54 43.03
N ARG A 9 -56.35 -6.32 43.29
CA ARG A 9 -56.21 -7.80 43.16
C ARG A 9 -57.23 -8.53 44.09
N PRO A 10 -57.56 -9.85 43.94
CA PRO A 10 -56.55 -10.95 44.04
C PRO A 10 -56.85 -12.34 43.41
N ARG A 11 -55.80 -13.21 43.42
CA ARG A 11 -55.76 -14.70 43.51
C ARG A 11 -56.42 -15.52 42.37
N GLY A 12 -55.84 -16.55 41.78
CA GLY A 12 -54.71 -17.43 42.10
C GLY A 12 -55.13 -18.90 41.95
N SER A 13 -54.32 -19.71 41.25
CA SER A 13 -54.05 -21.16 41.39
C SER A 13 -54.00 -21.88 40.02
N ARG A 14 -52.82 -22.41 39.67
CA ARG A 14 -52.38 -23.83 39.69
C ARG A 14 -52.96 -24.66 38.53
N ALA A 15 -52.32 -25.67 37.96
CA ALA A 15 -50.95 -26.09 37.74
C ALA A 15 -51.05 -27.44 36.96
N ARG A 16 -49.96 -27.81 36.29
CA ARG A 16 -49.48 -29.18 35.98
C ARG A 16 -49.86 -29.89 34.67
N LEU A 17 -48.77 -30.17 33.93
CA LEU A 17 -48.29 -31.45 33.37
C LEU A 17 -49.23 -32.28 32.48
N ARG A 18 -48.72 -32.63 31.28
CA ARG A 18 -48.17 -33.98 31.01
C ARG A 18 -47.50 -34.06 29.63
N SER A 19 -46.27 -34.58 29.65
CA SER A 19 -45.56 -35.14 28.51
C SER A 19 -46.24 -36.42 28.01
N LEU A 20 -46.20 -36.69 26.71
CA LEU A 20 -46.31 -38.04 26.15
C LEU A 20 -45.56 -38.10 24.82
N ALA A 21 -44.45 -38.83 24.85
CA ALA A 21 -43.77 -39.35 23.68
C ALA A 21 -44.65 -40.44 23.05
N LEU A 22 -44.69 -40.50 21.72
CA LEU A 22 -45.07 -41.71 21.01
C LEU A 22 -44.08 -41.96 19.86
N THR A 23 -43.35 -43.05 20.03
CA THR A 23 -42.52 -43.74 19.05
C THR A 23 -43.40 -44.39 17.98
N GLY A 24 -43.00 -44.27 16.72
CA GLY A 24 -43.56 -45.01 15.60
C GLY A 24 -42.45 -45.37 14.61
N ALA A 25 -41.91 -46.58 14.75
CA ALA A 25 -40.97 -47.18 13.82
C ALA A 25 -41.73 -47.88 12.68
N LEU A 26 -41.33 -47.64 11.43
CA LEU A 26 -41.67 -48.45 10.26
C LEU A 26 -40.42 -48.60 9.38
N THR A 27 -39.78 -49.76 9.52
CA THR A 27 -39.00 -50.47 8.50
C THR A 27 -39.98 -50.99 7.43
N THR A 28 -39.75 -51.16 6.13
CA THR A 28 -38.57 -51.40 5.26
C THR A 28 -39.11 -51.41 3.83
N SER A 29 -38.39 -50.89 2.83
CA SER A 29 -38.03 -51.67 1.61
C SER A 29 -37.05 -50.91 0.71
N VAL A 30 -36.03 -51.64 0.30
CA VAL A 30 -34.89 -51.26 -0.54
C VAL A 30 -35.31 -51.24 -2.01
N LEU A 31 -34.92 -50.20 -2.74
CA LEU A 31 -34.59 -50.30 -4.16
C LEU A 31 -33.40 -49.39 -4.42
N GLY A 32 -32.30 -50.01 -4.85
CA GLY A 32 -31.02 -49.37 -5.01
C GLY A 32 -31.02 -48.34 -6.13
N THR A 33 -30.54 -47.15 -5.81
CA THR A 33 -29.85 -46.28 -6.74
C THR A 33 -28.43 -46.14 -6.24
N VAL A 34 -27.48 -46.51 -7.10
CA VAL A 34 -26.05 -46.29 -6.90
C VAL A 34 -25.83 -44.81 -6.59
N ALA A 35 -25.60 -44.48 -5.33
CA ALA A 35 -25.02 -43.21 -4.95
C ALA A 35 -23.54 -43.29 -5.32
N LEU A 36 -23.19 -42.78 -6.49
CA LEU A 36 -21.89 -42.10 -6.61
C LEU A 36 -21.87 -41.06 -5.47
N PRO A 37 -20.78 -40.91 -4.71
CA PRO A 37 -20.68 -39.79 -3.78
C PRO A 37 -20.90 -38.54 -4.62
N GLY A 38 -22.07 -37.93 -4.43
CA GLY A 38 -22.34 -36.60 -4.94
C GLY A 38 -21.17 -35.76 -4.47
N VAL A 39 -20.47 -35.20 -5.44
CA VAL A 39 -19.58 -34.06 -5.25
C VAL A 39 -20.31 -33.16 -4.27
N ALA A 40 -19.82 -33.09 -3.04
CA ALA A 40 -20.37 -32.19 -2.04
C ALA A 40 -20.42 -30.82 -2.71
N ALA A 41 -21.60 -30.21 -2.66
CA ALA A 41 -21.92 -28.97 -3.34
C ALA A 41 -20.76 -27.96 -3.23
N ALA A 42 -20.02 -27.79 -4.32
CA ALA A 42 -19.16 -26.65 -4.54
C ALA A 42 -20.08 -25.48 -4.98
N GLU A 43 -20.93 -25.00 -4.07
CA GLU A 43 -21.69 -23.78 -4.28
C GLU A 43 -21.45 -22.86 -3.08
N ALA A 44 -20.42 -22.02 -3.20
CA ALA A 44 -20.13 -20.93 -2.27
C ALA A 44 -19.18 -19.86 -2.80
N ALA A 45 -18.44 -20.12 -3.88
CA ALA A 45 -17.50 -19.17 -4.44
C ALA A 45 -18.07 -18.53 -5.72
N THR A 46 -17.98 -17.20 -5.82
CA THR A 46 -18.42 -16.46 -7.01
C THR A 46 -17.20 -15.92 -7.72
N THR A 47 -17.05 -16.24 -9.00
CA THR A 47 -16.00 -15.67 -9.84
C THR A 47 -16.47 -14.35 -10.43
N VAL A 48 -15.70 -13.29 -10.22
CA VAL A 48 -16.01 -11.93 -10.65
C VAL A 48 -14.82 -11.38 -11.43
N THR A 49 -15.09 -10.71 -12.55
CA THR A 49 -14.08 -10.00 -13.33
C THR A 49 -14.26 -8.51 -13.17
N GLY A 50 -13.17 -7.79 -12.97
CA GLY A 50 -13.18 -6.34 -12.85
C GLY A 50 -11.78 -5.74 -12.86
N GLU A 51 -11.75 -4.42 -12.76
CA GLU A 51 -10.52 -3.66 -12.57
C GLU A 51 -10.20 -3.61 -11.08
N LEU A 52 -8.98 -4.00 -10.71
CA LEU A 52 -8.51 -3.90 -9.34
C LEU A 52 -8.13 -2.45 -9.01
N VAL A 53 -8.64 -1.94 -7.89
CA VAL A 53 -8.28 -0.63 -7.36
C VAL A 53 -7.70 -0.78 -5.96
N HIS A 54 -6.60 -0.09 -5.72
CA HIS A 54 -6.05 0.12 -4.37
C HIS A 54 -6.29 1.56 -3.91
N ALA A 55 -6.49 1.75 -2.61
CA ALA A 55 -6.42 3.05 -1.96
C ALA A 55 -5.63 2.98 -0.66
N MET A 56 -5.03 4.13 -0.30
CA MET A 56 -4.23 4.33 0.90
C MET A 56 -5.04 5.10 1.93
N VAL A 57 -5.28 4.44 3.07
CA VAL A 57 -5.95 4.92 4.27
C VAL A 57 -4.91 5.56 5.17
N GLU A 58 -5.13 6.83 5.49
CA GLU A 58 -4.25 7.59 6.37
C GLU A 58 -4.79 7.59 7.81
N ALA A 59 -3.95 7.20 8.76
CA ALA A 59 -4.26 7.26 10.18
C ALA A 59 -4.12 8.68 10.74
N GLU A 60 -4.54 8.90 11.99
CA GLU A 60 -4.33 10.19 12.65
C GLU A 60 -2.83 10.51 12.77
N PRO A 61 -2.42 11.79 12.64
CA PRO A 61 -1.04 12.18 12.84
C PRO A 61 -0.51 11.77 14.22
N GLY A 62 0.50 10.90 14.25
CA GLY A 62 1.18 10.46 15.48
C GLY A 62 0.60 9.21 16.15
N GLU A 63 -0.34 8.50 15.50
CA GLU A 63 -0.72 7.14 15.89
C GLU A 63 0.21 6.09 15.26
N ASP A 64 0.42 4.97 15.96
CA ASP A 64 1.35 3.90 15.55
C ASP A 64 0.77 3.11 14.37
N HIS A 65 1.49 3.05 13.26
CA HIS A 65 1.03 2.52 11.97
C HIS A 65 1.21 0.99 11.93
N GLY A 66 0.29 0.26 12.57
CA GLY A 66 0.36 -1.20 12.70
C GLY A 66 -0.15 -2.01 11.50
N SER A 67 -0.90 -1.39 10.59
CA SER A 67 -1.39 -1.99 9.34
C SER A 67 -0.89 -1.18 8.13
N ASP A 68 -0.69 -1.84 6.99
CA ASP A 68 -0.18 -1.26 5.73
C ASP A 68 -1.07 -0.14 5.13
N GLY A 69 -2.14 0.27 5.83
CA GLY A 69 -3.07 1.32 5.45
C GLY A 69 -3.77 1.07 4.10
N ARG A 70 -3.61 -0.08 3.47
CA ARG A 70 -4.10 -0.31 2.10
C ARG A 70 -5.42 -1.07 2.09
N VAL A 71 -6.38 -0.54 1.36
CA VAL A 71 -7.66 -1.20 1.07
C VAL A 71 -7.80 -1.45 -0.43
N SER A 72 -8.51 -2.52 -0.80
CA SER A 72 -8.64 -2.96 -2.20
C SER A 72 -10.06 -3.35 -2.56
N TRP A 73 -10.45 -3.10 -3.81
CA TRP A 73 -11.75 -3.51 -4.35
C TRP A 73 -11.70 -3.76 -5.85
N LEU A 74 -12.70 -4.49 -6.35
CA LEU A 74 -12.94 -4.65 -7.78
C LEU A 74 -13.98 -3.66 -8.27
N VAL A 75 -13.68 -2.93 -9.34
CA VAL A 75 -14.66 -2.16 -10.10
C VAL A 75 -15.24 -3.05 -11.20
N THR A 76 -16.55 -3.28 -11.13
CA THR A 76 -17.29 -4.12 -12.08
C THR A 76 -18.42 -3.32 -12.75
N ALA A 77 -19.11 -3.93 -13.72
CA ALA A 77 -20.29 -3.32 -14.34
C ALA A 77 -21.46 -3.14 -13.35
N ASP A 78 -21.51 -3.95 -12.29
CA ASP A 78 -22.59 -3.98 -11.31
C ASP A 78 -22.27 -3.19 -10.03
N GLY A 79 -21.05 -2.64 -9.93
CA GLY A 79 -20.59 -1.84 -8.80
C GLY A 79 -19.18 -2.20 -8.33
N GLU A 80 -18.77 -1.57 -7.23
CA GLU A 80 -17.48 -1.77 -6.58
C GLU A 80 -17.61 -2.84 -5.46
N ILE A 81 -16.65 -3.76 -5.37
CA ILE A 81 -16.70 -4.92 -4.45
C ILE A 81 -15.42 -4.96 -3.61
N PRO A 82 -15.48 -4.69 -2.29
CA PRO A 82 -14.34 -4.80 -1.39
C PRO A 82 -13.76 -6.23 -1.34
N VAL A 83 -12.44 -6.35 -1.40
CA VAL A 83 -11.73 -7.64 -1.40
C VAL A 83 -10.54 -7.64 -0.43
N GLU A 84 -10.17 -8.82 0.04
CA GLU A 84 -9.04 -9.02 0.95
C GLU A 84 -7.72 -8.50 0.34
N THR A 85 -7.20 -7.39 0.87
CA THR A 85 -6.03 -6.68 0.31
C THR A 85 -4.79 -7.57 0.20
N ASP A 86 -4.49 -8.38 1.21
CA ASP A 86 -3.23 -9.15 1.27
C ASP A 86 -3.11 -10.16 0.13
N LYS A 87 -4.23 -10.64 -0.42
CA LYS A 87 -4.26 -11.61 -1.53
C LYS A 87 -4.06 -10.96 -2.90
N VAL A 88 -4.17 -9.64 -2.97
CA VAL A 88 -4.05 -8.86 -4.21
C VAL A 88 -2.98 -7.76 -4.11
N ALA A 89 -2.23 -7.73 -3.00
CA ALA A 89 -1.20 -6.74 -2.69
C ALA A 89 -0.11 -6.57 -3.76
N ASP A 90 0.24 -7.65 -4.46
CA ASP A 90 1.28 -7.67 -5.50
C ASP A 90 0.75 -7.35 -6.90
N VAL A 91 -0.57 -7.22 -7.06
CA VAL A 91 -1.19 -6.92 -8.35
C VAL A 91 -1.29 -5.40 -8.50
N PRO A 92 -0.82 -4.79 -9.60
CA PRO A 92 -0.94 -3.34 -9.77
C PRO A 92 -2.41 -2.87 -9.84
N THR A 93 -2.69 -1.71 -9.24
CA THR A 93 -3.95 -0.96 -9.45
C THR A 93 -4.18 -0.72 -10.95
N GLY A 94 -5.43 -0.79 -11.41
CA GLY A 94 -5.81 -0.73 -12.83
C GLY A 94 -5.76 -2.08 -13.56
N SER A 95 -5.20 -3.14 -12.96
CA SER A 95 -5.13 -4.45 -13.61
C SER A 95 -6.52 -5.07 -13.78
N GLN A 96 -6.77 -5.71 -14.92
CA GLN A 96 -7.97 -6.52 -15.12
C GLN A 96 -7.73 -7.89 -14.53
N VAL A 97 -8.53 -8.23 -13.53
CA VAL A 97 -8.40 -9.48 -12.77
C VAL A 97 -9.70 -10.25 -12.75
N GLU A 98 -9.58 -11.56 -12.61
CA GLU A 98 -10.68 -12.46 -12.30
C GLU A 98 -10.41 -13.03 -10.91
N LEU A 99 -11.28 -12.69 -9.95
CA LEU A 99 -11.18 -13.16 -8.58
C LEU A 99 -12.30 -14.14 -8.28
N THR A 100 -11.95 -15.22 -7.59
CA THR A 100 -12.91 -16.15 -7.01
C THR A 100 -13.11 -15.77 -5.56
N LEU A 101 -14.28 -15.20 -5.25
CA LEU A 101 -14.60 -14.61 -3.96
C LEU A 101 -15.38 -15.59 -3.08
N GLY A 102 -15.03 -15.65 -1.79
CA GLY A 102 -15.76 -16.39 -0.75
C GLY A 102 -16.99 -15.65 -0.25
N ARG A 103 -17.67 -16.19 0.78
CA ARG A 103 -18.77 -15.47 1.42
C ARG A 103 -18.22 -14.43 2.40
N ALA A 104 -18.99 -13.36 2.63
CA ALA A 104 -18.68 -12.38 3.68
C ALA A 104 -18.61 -12.99 5.09
N GLU A 105 -19.33 -14.10 5.31
CA GLU A 105 -19.32 -14.87 6.57
C GLU A 105 -18.02 -15.68 6.76
N ASP A 106 -17.26 -15.88 5.68
CA ASP A 106 -15.97 -16.57 5.68
C ASP A 106 -14.79 -15.58 5.80
N ALA A 107 -15.06 -14.27 5.90
CA ALA A 107 -14.04 -13.27 6.20
C ALA A 107 -13.47 -13.56 7.60
N GLU A 108 -12.15 -13.75 7.69
CA GLU A 108 -11.50 -14.00 8.97
C GLU A 108 -11.76 -12.80 9.89
N ASP A 109 -12.36 -13.08 11.05
CA ASP A 109 -12.47 -12.11 12.13
C ASP A 109 -11.03 -11.68 12.49
N GLY A 110 -10.71 -10.40 12.28
CA GLY A 110 -9.46 -9.84 12.82
C GLY A 110 -9.36 -10.16 14.33
N GLU A 111 -8.14 -10.23 14.87
CA GLU A 111 -7.87 -10.73 16.23
C GLU A 111 -8.60 -10.00 17.40
N ASP A 112 -9.42 -8.99 17.12
CA ASP A 112 -10.37 -8.39 18.06
C ASP A 112 -11.81 -8.75 17.66
N GLY A 113 -12.34 -9.80 18.30
CA GLY A 113 -13.65 -10.43 17.98
C GLY A 113 -14.91 -9.57 18.14
N ASP A 114 -15.07 -8.55 17.28
CA ASP A 114 -16.33 -7.88 16.97
C ASP A 114 -16.64 -8.10 15.47
N GLY A 115 -17.35 -9.18 15.16
CA GLY A 115 -17.75 -9.52 13.79
C GLY A 115 -18.51 -8.38 13.09
N ALA A 116 -18.16 -8.15 11.82
CA ALA A 116 -18.76 -7.24 10.83
C ALA A 116 -18.10 -5.86 10.59
N GLN A 117 -16.92 -5.57 11.13
CA GLN A 117 -16.14 -4.35 10.79
C GLN A 117 -14.72 -4.74 10.38
N GLY A 118 -14.21 -4.19 9.28
CA GLY A 118 -12.79 -4.25 8.93
C GLY A 118 -11.95 -3.53 10.01
N THR A 119 -10.63 -3.78 10.03
CA THR A 119 -9.70 -3.26 11.05
C THR A 119 -9.75 -1.74 11.24
N ASP A 120 -10.25 -1.01 10.23
CA ASP A 120 -10.29 0.45 10.20
C ASP A 120 -11.73 1.01 10.27
N GLY A 121 -12.72 0.17 10.59
CA GLY A 121 -14.15 0.54 10.66
C GLY A 121 -14.85 0.62 9.28
N THR A 122 -14.21 0.11 8.23
CA THR A 122 -14.79 -0.08 6.89
C THR A 122 -15.62 -1.37 6.80
N ALA A 123 -16.46 -1.47 5.76
CA ALA A 123 -17.23 -2.68 5.49
C ALA A 123 -16.32 -3.91 5.28
N PRO A 124 -16.75 -5.12 5.68
CA PRO A 124 -15.91 -6.30 5.62
C PRO A 124 -15.56 -6.67 4.17
N ALA A 125 -14.26 -6.87 3.93
CA ALA A 125 -13.73 -7.31 2.65
C ALA A 125 -14.08 -8.77 2.37
N LEU A 126 -14.37 -9.11 1.11
CA LEU A 126 -14.64 -10.50 0.74
C LEU A 126 -13.34 -11.31 0.62
N PRO A 127 -13.30 -12.56 1.15
CA PRO A 127 -12.14 -13.44 1.02
C PRO A 127 -11.80 -13.73 -0.43
N VAL A 128 -10.52 -13.68 -0.79
CA VAL A 128 -10.06 -14.03 -2.14
C VAL A 128 -9.55 -15.48 -2.12
N LEU A 129 -10.37 -16.39 -2.68
CA LEU A 129 -10.09 -17.82 -2.72
C LEU A 129 -9.20 -18.21 -3.92
N GLY A 130 -9.10 -17.34 -4.92
CA GLY A 130 -8.22 -17.49 -6.06
C GLY A 130 -8.21 -16.23 -6.92
N SER A 131 -7.09 -15.96 -7.58
CA SER A 131 -6.90 -14.81 -8.46
C SER A 131 -6.25 -15.24 -9.77
N ASP A 132 -6.72 -14.67 -10.88
CA ASP A 132 -6.09 -14.77 -12.19
C ASP A 132 -5.99 -13.37 -12.81
N VAL A 133 -4.78 -12.90 -13.06
CA VAL A 133 -4.54 -11.59 -13.68
C VAL A 133 -4.68 -11.74 -15.20
N LYS A 134 -5.79 -11.27 -15.75
CA LYS A 134 -6.08 -11.36 -17.19
C LYS A 134 -5.25 -10.38 -17.99
N GLN A 135 -5.03 -9.19 -17.42
CA GLN A 135 -4.19 -8.15 -17.98
C GLN A 135 -3.61 -7.33 -16.83
N GLU A 136 -2.29 -7.41 -16.65
CA GLU A 136 -1.59 -6.51 -15.73
C GLU A 136 -1.66 -5.07 -16.27
N GLU A 137 -1.93 -4.13 -15.38
CA GLU A 137 -1.64 -2.73 -15.65
C GLU A 137 -0.12 -2.59 -15.74
N ARG A 138 0.36 -2.28 -16.95
CA ARG A 138 1.78 -2.12 -17.22
C ARG A 138 2.05 -0.66 -17.50
N PRO A 139 3.07 -0.04 -16.86
CA PRO A 139 3.57 1.25 -17.30
C PRO A 139 3.87 1.16 -18.80
N PRO A 140 3.19 1.95 -19.65
CA PRO A 140 3.22 1.70 -21.07
C PRO A 140 4.64 1.95 -21.61
N ALA A 141 5.11 1.08 -22.51
CA ALA A 141 6.47 1.15 -23.08
C ALA A 141 6.79 2.48 -23.79
N ALA A 142 5.73 3.22 -24.14
CA ALA A 142 5.72 4.65 -24.40
C ALA A 142 4.45 5.21 -23.72
N PRO A 143 4.49 6.37 -23.02
CA PRO A 143 3.31 6.94 -22.39
C PRO A 143 2.17 7.04 -23.41
N ALA A 144 1.01 6.48 -23.09
CA ALA A 144 -0.21 6.83 -23.82
C ALA A 144 -0.27 8.37 -23.87
N PRO A 145 -0.57 8.99 -25.03
CA PRO A 145 -0.54 10.43 -25.14
C PRO A 145 -1.46 11.00 -24.05
N ALA A 146 -0.85 11.74 -23.11
CA ALA A 146 -1.58 12.39 -22.04
C ALA A 146 -2.74 13.17 -22.66
N PRO A 147 -3.94 13.16 -22.04
CA PRO A 147 -5.05 13.96 -22.54
C PRO A 147 -4.58 15.41 -22.74
N ALA A 148 -5.03 16.02 -23.83
CA ALA A 148 -4.63 17.39 -24.16
C ALA A 148 -4.97 18.32 -22.97
N PRO A 149 -4.04 19.18 -22.53
CA PRO A 149 -4.27 20.04 -21.39
C PRO A 149 -5.53 20.90 -21.58
N VAL A 150 -6.43 20.89 -20.61
CA VAL A 150 -7.64 21.73 -20.62
C VAL A 150 -7.32 23.01 -19.88
N GLY A 151 -7.36 24.16 -20.56
CA GLY A 151 -6.99 25.44 -19.95
C GLY A 151 -5.54 25.51 -19.47
N GLY A 152 -4.65 24.66 -20.00
CA GLY A 152 -3.26 24.55 -19.55
C GLY A 152 -3.07 23.73 -18.26
N LEU A 153 -4.10 23.01 -17.82
CA LEU A 153 -4.01 22.02 -16.73
C LEU A 153 -3.83 20.63 -17.30
N THR A 154 -2.86 19.87 -16.77
CA THR A 154 -2.75 18.44 -17.06
C THR A 154 -3.64 17.63 -16.14
N ASN A 155 -3.91 18.14 -14.94
CA ASN A 155 -4.72 17.51 -13.92
C ASN A 155 -5.80 18.50 -13.41
N GLN A 156 -7.06 18.15 -13.59
CA GLN A 156 -8.22 18.94 -13.22
C GLN A 156 -8.80 18.42 -11.90
N VAL A 157 -9.00 19.31 -10.93
CA VAL A 157 -9.55 18.95 -9.63
C VAL A 157 -11.00 19.42 -9.54
N THR A 158 -11.91 18.51 -9.19
CA THR A 158 -13.25 18.83 -8.73
C THR A 158 -13.24 18.76 -7.21
N VAL A 159 -13.48 19.88 -6.54
CA VAL A 159 -13.51 19.96 -5.08
C VAL A 159 -14.95 20.02 -4.58
N VAL A 160 -15.26 19.21 -3.58
CA VAL A 160 -16.59 19.16 -2.96
C VAL A 160 -16.45 19.15 -1.44
N GLN A 161 -17.16 20.03 -0.75
CA GLN A 161 -17.31 19.91 0.71
C GLN A 161 -18.42 18.91 1.01
N VAL A 162 -18.15 17.93 1.88
CA VAL A 162 -19.05 16.80 2.10
C VAL A 162 -19.31 16.61 3.59
N ALA A 163 -20.59 16.52 3.95
CA ALA A 163 -21.02 16.09 5.26
C ALA A 163 -21.62 14.68 5.12
N PRO A 164 -20.83 13.62 5.40
CA PRO A 164 -21.31 12.24 5.39
C PRO A 164 -22.49 12.00 6.32
N ALA A 165 -23.20 10.89 6.12
CA ALA A 165 -24.32 10.51 6.97
C ALA A 165 -23.94 10.57 8.46
N GLY A 166 -24.84 11.15 9.26
CA GLY A 166 -24.59 11.37 10.69
C GLY A 166 -23.74 12.60 11.03
N THR A 167 -23.25 13.36 10.06
CA THR A 167 -22.51 14.62 10.28
C THR A 167 -23.25 15.83 9.75
N SER A 168 -22.79 17.02 10.14
CA SER A 168 -23.25 18.31 9.62
C SER A 168 -22.12 19.08 8.94
N PRO A 169 -22.45 19.98 7.98
CA PRO A 169 -21.52 20.99 7.50
C PRO A 169 -20.83 21.76 8.62
N ASP A 170 -19.51 21.94 8.50
CA ASP A 170 -18.75 22.79 9.41
C ASP A 170 -18.49 24.19 8.81
N ARG A 171 -17.56 24.94 9.41
CA ARG A 171 -17.29 26.35 9.09
C ARG A 171 -16.24 26.58 8.01
N THR A 172 -15.61 25.54 7.48
CA THR A 172 -14.63 25.67 6.40
C THR A 172 -15.31 26.28 5.19
N ARG A 173 -14.67 27.29 4.59
CA ARG A 173 -15.20 27.97 3.42
C ARG A 173 -14.68 27.29 2.16
N LEU A 174 -15.56 27.11 1.17
CA LEU A 174 -15.17 26.58 -0.14
C LEU A 174 -14.00 27.34 -0.77
N GLY A 175 -14.00 28.68 -0.65
CA GLY A 175 -12.93 29.52 -1.17
C GLY A 175 -11.57 29.26 -0.52
N ASP A 176 -11.53 28.89 0.76
CA ASP A 176 -10.27 28.55 1.45
C ASP A 176 -9.73 27.21 0.95
N LEU A 177 -10.61 26.24 0.68
CA LEU A 177 -10.22 24.96 0.07
C LEU A 177 -9.69 25.14 -1.35
N VAL A 178 -10.40 25.89 -2.18
CA VAL A 178 -9.98 26.21 -3.56
C VAL A 178 -8.62 26.92 -3.53
N ALA A 179 -8.43 27.89 -2.64
CA ALA A 179 -7.16 28.61 -2.50
C ALA A 179 -6.01 27.71 -2.06
N THR A 180 -6.24 26.71 -1.21
CA THR A 180 -5.23 25.71 -0.85
C THR A 180 -4.84 24.86 -2.06
N VAL A 181 -5.81 24.38 -2.83
CA VAL A 181 -5.54 23.54 -4.02
C VAL A 181 -4.83 24.34 -5.12
N ASP A 182 -5.35 25.51 -5.50
CA ASP A 182 -4.79 26.33 -6.58
C ASP A 182 -3.51 27.08 -6.19
N GLY A 183 -3.24 27.22 -4.89
CA GLY A 183 -2.06 27.90 -4.36
C GLY A 183 -0.94 26.92 -4.02
N PRO A 184 -0.74 26.58 -2.74
CA PRO A 184 0.40 25.78 -2.30
C PRO A 184 0.47 24.38 -2.92
N VAL A 185 -0.66 23.70 -3.12
CA VAL A 185 -0.67 22.33 -3.70
C VAL A 185 -0.31 22.35 -5.18
N ALA A 186 -1.00 23.16 -5.99
CA ALA A 186 -0.68 23.30 -7.41
C ALA A 186 0.74 23.82 -7.65
N GLY A 187 1.20 24.77 -6.82
CA GLY A 187 2.56 25.29 -6.86
C GLY A 187 3.62 24.22 -6.54
N PHE A 188 3.37 23.38 -5.53
CA PHE A 188 4.24 22.26 -5.19
C PHE A 188 4.41 21.31 -6.38
N TRP A 189 3.31 20.75 -6.88
CA TRP A 189 3.38 19.74 -7.93
C TRP A 189 3.92 20.30 -9.26
N ALA A 190 3.58 21.53 -9.63
CA ALA A 190 4.13 22.16 -10.83
C ALA A 190 5.65 22.37 -10.73
N GLU A 191 6.15 22.78 -9.57
CA GLU A 191 7.59 22.97 -9.36
C GLU A 191 8.34 21.64 -9.35
N GLN A 192 7.87 20.67 -8.55
CA GLN A 192 8.57 19.40 -8.36
C GLN A 192 8.59 18.51 -9.60
N THR A 193 7.62 18.69 -10.50
CA THR A 193 7.52 17.90 -11.74
C THR A 193 8.00 18.66 -12.98
N GLY A 194 8.56 19.87 -12.83
CA GLY A 194 8.94 20.72 -13.96
C GLY A 194 7.76 21.06 -14.88
N GLY A 195 6.54 21.09 -14.34
CA GLY A 195 5.30 21.36 -15.04
C GLY A 195 4.66 20.15 -15.74
N ALA A 196 5.15 18.93 -15.52
CA ALA A 196 4.47 17.71 -16.01
C ALA A 196 3.12 17.49 -15.30
N VAL A 197 3.02 17.89 -14.02
CA VAL A 197 1.77 17.97 -13.26
C VAL A 197 1.41 19.44 -13.07
N ARG A 198 0.34 19.88 -13.73
CA ARG A 198 -0.27 21.21 -13.58
C ARG A 198 -1.69 21.04 -13.11
N LEU A 199 -1.89 21.23 -11.81
CA LEU A 199 -3.16 21.09 -11.11
C LEU A 199 -3.95 22.40 -11.10
N GLY A 200 -5.27 22.29 -11.06
CA GLY A 200 -6.15 23.41 -10.77
C GLY A 200 -7.60 22.99 -10.58
N VAL A 201 -8.33 23.73 -9.76
CA VAL A 201 -9.75 23.51 -9.53
C VAL A 201 -10.54 23.97 -10.76
N THR A 202 -11.31 23.05 -11.33
CA THR A 202 -12.19 23.33 -12.47
C THR A 202 -13.66 23.39 -12.08
N VAL A 203 -14.02 22.66 -11.03
CA VAL A 203 -15.36 22.67 -10.44
C VAL A 203 -15.22 22.71 -8.93
N ALA A 204 -15.96 23.61 -8.29
CA ALA A 204 -16.07 23.70 -6.85
C ALA A 204 -17.54 23.63 -6.45
N ARG A 205 -17.84 22.79 -5.46
CA ARG A 205 -19.18 22.63 -4.89
C ARG A 205 -19.11 22.78 -3.38
N ASP A 206 -20.00 23.62 -2.88
CA ASP A 206 -20.24 23.77 -1.45
C ASP A 206 -20.92 22.49 -0.89
N TRP A 207 -21.21 22.48 0.40
CA TRP A 207 -21.68 21.33 1.15
C TRP A 207 -22.73 20.45 0.45
N VAL A 208 -22.32 19.23 0.13
CA VAL A 208 -23.19 18.10 -0.20
C VAL A 208 -23.38 17.26 1.07
N ARG A 209 -24.63 16.93 1.39
CA ARG A 209 -24.95 15.92 2.40
C ARG A 209 -25.19 14.60 1.71
N THR A 210 -24.59 13.53 2.21
CA THR A 210 -24.73 12.20 1.62
C THR A 210 -25.54 11.27 2.52
N ALA A 211 -26.14 10.25 1.91
CA ALA A 211 -26.71 9.11 2.60
C ALA A 211 -25.63 8.08 2.98
N ALA A 212 -24.55 7.98 2.20
CA ALA A 212 -23.36 7.21 2.54
C ALA A 212 -22.59 7.84 3.72
N ASP A 213 -22.06 6.98 4.58
CA ASP A 213 -21.05 7.30 5.58
C ASP A 213 -19.64 6.96 5.06
N CYS A 214 -18.64 6.91 5.94
CA CYS A 214 -17.26 6.57 5.54
C CYS A 214 -16.97 5.07 5.56
N ALA A 215 -17.90 4.21 6.00
CA ALA A 215 -17.63 2.77 6.10
C ALA A 215 -17.45 2.11 4.72
N THR A 216 -17.99 2.74 3.67
CA THR A 216 -17.83 2.35 2.27
C THR A 216 -17.39 3.58 1.46
N PRO A 217 -16.08 3.91 1.47
CA PRO A 217 -15.56 5.10 0.79
C PRO A 217 -15.95 5.21 -0.68
N GLU A 218 -16.05 4.08 -1.38
CA GLU A 218 -16.53 3.96 -2.75
C GLU A 218 -17.95 4.50 -2.92
N ALA A 219 -18.88 4.12 -2.03
CA ALA A 219 -20.26 4.58 -2.08
C ALA A 219 -20.34 6.08 -1.80
N LEU A 220 -19.50 6.59 -0.88
CA LEU A 220 -19.39 8.03 -0.60
C LEU A 220 -18.91 8.81 -1.84
N TRP A 221 -17.85 8.35 -2.50
CA TRP A 221 -17.36 8.99 -3.71
C TRP A 221 -18.36 8.90 -4.86
N ASP A 222 -19.01 7.76 -5.08
CA ASP A 222 -19.99 7.58 -6.15
C ASP A 222 -21.22 8.45 -5.96
N GLU A 223 -21.74 8.55 -4.73
CA GLU A 223 -22.88 9.42 -4.40
C GLU A 223 -22.55 10.89 -4.70
N VAL A 224 -21.37 11.35 -4.26
CA VAL A 224 -20.93 12.73 -4.50
C VAL A 224 -20.66 12.95 -5.99
N ALA A 225 -20.00 12.01 -6.67
CA ALA A 225 -19.71 12.10 -8.09
C ALA A 225 -21.00 12.26 -8.91
N ALA A 226 -22.02 11.45 -8.61
CA ALA A 226 -23.34 11.55 -9.23
C ALA A 226 -24.00 12.90 -8.92
N ALA A 227 -23.95 13.37 -7.67
CA ALA A 227 -24.56 14.63 -7.25
C ALA A 227 -23.95 15.86 -7.94
N VAL A 228 -22.64 15.85 -8.23
CA VAL A 228 -21.94 16.98 -8.85
C VAL A 228 -21.71 16.82 -10.35
N GLY A 229 -22.06 15.66 -10.92
CA GLY A 229 -21.82 15.32 -12.32
C GLY A 229 -20.34 15.08 -12.64
N PHE A 230 -19.55 14.60 -11.68
CA PHE A 230 -18.17 14.22 -11.92
C PHE A 230 -18.11 12.96 -12.78
N THR A 231 -17.15 12.91 -13.70
CA THR A 231 -16.85 11.72 -14.50
C THR A 231 -15.37 11.45 -14.39
N ALA A 232 -15.03 10.28 -13.84
CA ALA A 232 -13.65 9.83 -13.70
C ALA A 232 -12.96 9.73 -15.07
N GLY A 233 -11.63 9.77 -15.05
CA GLY A 233 -10.81 9.58 -16.22
C GLY A 233 -9.44 10.24 -16.08
N PRO A 234 -8.58 10.08 -17.09
CA PRO A 234 -7.21 10.58 -17.07
C PRO A 234 -7.13 12.06 -16.69
N GLY A 235 -6.32 12.35 -15.67
CA GLY A 235 -6.08 13.66 -15.12
C GLY A 235 -7.30 14.35 -14.53
N LYS A 236 -8.31 13.60 -14.09
CA LYS A 236 -9.48 14.14 -13.38
C LYS A 236 -9.50 13.62 -11.95
N HIS A 237 -9.47 14.54 -10.99
CA HIS A 237 -9.47 14.22 -9.57
C HIS A 237 -10.77 14.66 -8.91
N LEU A 238 -11.36 13.80 -8.09
CA LEU A 238 -12.47 14.14 -7.20
C LEU A 238 -11.95 14.24 -5.77
N LEU A 239 -11.79 15.47 -5.28
CA LEU A 239 -11.35 15.76 -3.92
C LEU A 239 -12.57 16.07 -3.04
N LEU A 240 -12.82 15.22 -2.07
CA LEU A 240 -13.82 15.47 -1.04
C LEU A 240 -13.14 16.07 0.19
N ARG A 241 -13.59 17.24 0.61
CA ARG A 241 -13.23 17.77 1.93
C ARG A 241 -14.35 17.42 2.89
N LEU A 242 -14.08 16.50 3.81
CA LEU A 242 -15.07 16.02 4.77
C LEU A 242 -15.30 17.03 5.90
N SER A 243 -16.47 16.95 6.55
CA SER A 243 -16.75 17.68 7.77
C SER A 243 -15.80 17.29 8.89
N ALA A 244 -15.34 18.25 9.67
CA ALA A 244 -14.54 18.01 10.88
C ALA A 244 -15.28 17.15 11.92
N GLU A 245 -16.62 17.05 11.85
CA GLU A 245 -17.39 16.11 12.68
C GLU A 245 -17.10 14.64 12.37
N THR A 246 -16.42 14.32 11.26
CA THR A 246 -16.00 12.96 10.92
C THR A 246 -14.86 12.43 11.79
N ALA A 247 -14.10 13.29 12.48
CA ALA A 247 -13.00 12.87 13.36
C ALA A 247 -13.45 11.95 14.51
N GLY A 248 -14.72 12.00 14.91
CA GLY A 248 -15.30 11.12 15.93
C GLY A 248 -16.19 10.02 15.36
N ARG A 249 -16.10 9.71 14.05
CA ARG A 249 -16.96 8.74 13.37
C ARG A 249 -16.17 7.49 12.99
N PRO A 250 -16.73 6.30 13.22
CA PRO A 250 -16.11 5.05 12.76
C PRO A 250 -16.00 5.05 11.23
N GLY A 251 -14.94 4.43 10.70
CA GLY A 251 -14.69 4.32 9.26
C GLY A 251 -14.19 5.60 8.59
N CYS A 252 -14.16 6.75 9.28
CA CYS A 252 -13.67 8.00 8.69
C CYS A 252 -12.18 8.23 9.04
N SER A 253 -11.30 7.67 8.20
CA SER A 253 -9.85 7.88 8.30
C SER A 253 -9.45 9.35 8.17
N TYR A 254 -8.20 9.68 8.52
CA TYR A 254 -7.69 11.06 8.44
C TYR A 254 -7.77 11.62 7.02
N ALA A 255 -7.32 10.80 6.08
CA ALA A 255 -7.43 10.96 4.65
C ALA A 255 -7.49 9.59 3.97
N LEU A 256 -7.84 9.58 2.68
CA LEU A 256 -7.89 8.38 1.85
C LEU A 256 -7.73 8.79 0.39
N ALA A 257 -6.89 8.08 -0.36
CA ALA A 257 -6.75 8.30 -1.79
C ALA A 257 -6.58 7.01 -2.59
N GLN A 258 -7.21 6.96 -3.76
CA GLN A 258 -6.92 5.93 -4.76
C GLN A 258 -5.48 6.04 -5.25
N VAL A 259 -4.85 4.89 -5.46
CA VAL A 259 -3.54 4.78 -6.08
C VAL A 259 -3.72 4.75 -7.59
N GLY A 260 -3.07 5.69 -8.29
CA GLY A 260 -3.04 5.73 -9.75
C GLY A 260 -1.87 4.96 -10.36
N GLY A 261 -1.89 4.76 -11.68
CA GLY A 261 -0.78 4.14 -12.43
C GLY A 261 0.34 5.13 -12.83
N GLY A 262 0.21 6.41 -12.49
CA GLY A 262 1.14 7.46 -12.91
C GLY A 262 0.55 8.88 -12.89
N PRO A 263 1.35 9.91 -13.27
CA PRO A 263 1.02 11.34 -13.10
C PRO A 263 -0.24 11.86 -13.83
N THR A 264 -0.83 11.06 -14.72
CA THR A 264 -1.99 11.42 -15.55
C THR A 264 -3.21 10.55 -15.28
N SER A 265 -3.21 9.72 -14.23
CA SER A 265 -4.28 8.74 -14.00
C SER A 265 -5.62 9.40 -13.64
N GLY A 266 -5.59 10.48 -12.86
CA GLY A 266 -6.77 10.96 -12.15
C GLY A 266 -7.01 10.13 -10.89
N GLY A 267 -8.21 10.23 -10.31
CA GLY A 267 -8.65 9.37 -9.20
C GLY A 267 -9.43 10.13 -8.12
N ARG A 268 -9.81 9.42 -7.06
CA ARG A 268 -10.68 9.92 -5.99
C ARG A 268 -9.90 9.99 -4.69
N LEU A 269 -10.14 11.03 -3.91
CA LEU A 269 -9.52 11.25 -2.61
C LEU A 269 -10.47 11.96 -1.66
N TYR A 270 -10.28 11.79 -0.36
CA TYR A 270 -10.86 12.66 0.64
C TYR A 270 -9.84 13.07 1.70
N VAL A 271 -10.08 14.24 2.29
CA VAL A 271 -9.32 14.76 3.44
C VAL A 271 -10.29 15.34 4.46
N ARG A 272 -10.00 15.21 5.76
CA ARG A 272 -10.80 15.88 6.80
C ARG A 272 -10.33 17.31 7.08
N GLU A 273 -9.06 17.59 6.83
CA GLU A 273 -8.44 18.90 7.07
C GLU A 273 -8.06 19.62 5.78
N ASN A 274 -8.17 20.95 5.78
CA ASN A 274 -7.70 21.80 4.67
C ASN A 274 -6.21 22.15 4.87
N LEU A 275 -5.36 21.12 4.92
CA LEU A 275 -3.91 21.27 5.05
C LEU A 275 -3.24 20.94 3.71
N ALA A 276 -2.38 21.85 3.24
CA ALA A 276 -1.78 21.73 1.91
C ALA A 276 -0.92 20.47 1.75
N SER A 277 -0.14 20.09 2.78
CA SER A 277 0.69 18.88 2.75
C SER A 277 -0.15 17.62 2.60
N VAL A 278 -1.25 17.50 3.35
CA VAL A 278 -2.17 16.35 3.25
C VAL A 278 -2.79 16.27 1.86
N ILE A 279 -3.34 17.37 1.35
CA ILE A 279 -3.94 17.37 0.01
C ILE A 279 -2.88 17.05 -1.07
N ALA A 280 -1.66 17.55 -0.92
CA ALA A 280 -0.57 17.23 -1.83
C ALA A 280 -0.17 15.76 -1.75
N HIS A 281 -0.09 15.18 -0.54
CA HIS A 281 0.18 13.77 -0.27
C HIS A 281 -0.85 12.85 -0.94
N GLU A 282 -2.14 13.09 -0.70
CA GLU A 282 -3.23 12.32 -1.30
C GLU A 282 -3.24 12.39 -2.83
N LEU A 283 -2.90 13.55 -3.40
CA LEU A 283 -2.73 13.67 -4.85
C LEU A 283 -1.50 12.89 -5.34
N GLY A 284 -0.46 12.76 -4.53
CA GLY A 284 0.71 11.91 -4.81
C GLY A 284 0.33 10.43 -4.98
N HIS A 285 -0.59 9.91 -4.17
CA HIS A 285 -1.15 8.57 -4.38
C HIS A 285 -1.87 8.44 -5.72
N ASN A 286 -2.68 9.43 -6.10
CA ASN A 286 -3.32 9.46 -7.42
C ASN A 286 -2.30 9.52 -8.59
N PHE A 287 -1.06 9.97 -8.32
CA PHE A 287 0.04 9.94 -9.28
C PHE A 287 0.86 8.65 -9.26
N GLY A 288 0.49 7.69 -8.42
CA GLY A 288 1.12 6.37 -8.31
C GLY A 288 2.28 6.30 -7.35
N LEU A 289 2.39 7.24 -6.42
CA LEU A 289 3.38 7.19 -5.35
C LEU A 289 2.82 6.45 -4.13
N GLY A 290 3.67 5.68 -3.46
CA GLY A 290 3.43 5.20 -2.11
C GLY A 290 4.09 6.12 -1.08
N HIS A 291 4.14 5.68 0.17
CA HIS A 291 4.73 6.45 1.26
C HIS A 291 6.25 6.56 1.14
N SER A 292 6.77 7.65 1.69
CA SER A 292 8.19 7.86 1.99
C SER A 292 8.40 7.59 3.48
N SER A 293 8.98 6.43 3.77
CA SER A 293 9.11 5.87 5.12
C SER A 293 10.59 5.75 5.50
N ALA A 294 10.90 5.49 6.77
CA ALA A 294 12.28 5.20 7.18
C ALA A 294 12.48 3.71 7.42
N LEU A 295 13.63 3.19 7.01
CA LEU A 295 14.12 1.88 7.43
C LEU A 295 15.21 2.07 8.48
N GLN A 296 14.90 1.71 9.73
CA GLN A 296 15.80 1.86 10.86
C GLN A 296 16.32 0.47 11.26
N CYS A 297 17.63 0.28 11.27
CA CYS A 297 18.28 -0.97 11.65
C CYS A 297 19.15 -0.77 12.90
N ASP A 298 19.26 -1.81 13.73
CA ASP A 298 19.84 -1.68 15.08
C ASP A 298 21.37 -1.43 15.02
N GLY A 299 21.77 -0.16 15.17
CA GLY A 299 23.18 0.26 15.15
C GLY A 299 23.90 0.10 13.80
N ALA A 300 23.17 -0.15 12.71
CA ALA A 300 23.70 -0.28 11.35
C ALA A 300 22.76 0.39 10.34
N VAL A 301 23.28 0.79 9.17
CA VAL A 301 22.46 1.40 8.10
C VAL A 301 21.52 0.37 7.48
N GLU A 302 21.98 -0.87 7.35
CA GLU A 302 21.19 -2.03 6.96
C GLU A 302 21.60 -3.22 7.83
N GLY A 303 20.67 -4.15 8.09
CA GLY A 303 20.93 -5.30 8.95
C GLY A 303 19.77 -6.30 8.99
N ALA A 304 19.90 -7.32 9.84
CA ALA A 304 18.86 -8.34 10.03
C ALA A 304 17.74 -7.89 10.98
N SER A 305 18.02 -6.92 11.85
CA SER A 305 17.07 -6.39 12.83
C SER A 305 16.72 -4.95 12.45
N CYS A 306 15.62 -4.78 11.73
CA CYS A 306 15.14 -3.48 11.27
C CYS A 306 13.64 -3.31 11.48
N ARG A 307 13.18 -2.06 11.52
CA ARG A 307 11.78 -1.66 11.45
C ARG A 307 11.60 -0.68 10.29
N THR A 308 10.55 -0.89 9.50
CA THR A 308 10.03 0.18 8.63
C THR A 308 9.08 1.03 9.46
N GLU A 309 9.35 2.32 9.55
CA GLU A 309 8.45 3.29 10.15
C GLU A 309 7.78 4.11 9.04
N GLY A 310 6.46 3.90 8.89
CA GLY A 310 5.62 4.65 7.96
C GLY A 310 5.82 6.16 8.09
N TYR A 311 5.83 6.86 6.96
CA TYR A 311 5.85 8.33 6.88
C TYR A 311 7.06 9.04 7.50
N ARG A 312 8.05 8.31 8.03
CA ARG A 312 9.16 8.88 8.81
C ARG A 312 10.18 9.67 7.97
N ASP A 313 10.03 9.72 6.64
CA ASP A 313 10.77 10.66 5.81
C ASP A 313 10.11 12.06 5.83
N TYR A 314 10.30 12.80 6.92
CA TYR A 314 9.75 14.15 7.13
C TYR A 314 10.22 15.21 6.11
N TYR A 315 11.17 14.87 5.24
CA TYR A 315 11.67 15.76 4.21
C TYR A 315 10.79 15.76 2.94
N ASP A 316 10.01 14.71 2.73
CA ASP A 316 9.28 14.43 1.49
C ASP A 316 7.76 14.57 1.68
N VAL A 317 7.04 14.98 0.64
CA VAL A 317 5.58 15.16 0.71
C VAL A 317 4.83 13.84 0.94
N MET A 318 5.41 12.71 0.49
CA MET A 318 4.86 11.38 0.72
C MET A 318 5.28 10.79 2.07
N GLY A 319 6.05 11.53 2.86
CA GLY A 319 6.24 11.25 4.28
C GLY A 319 5.10 11.86 5.11
N ALA A 320 5.37 12.11 6.39
CA ALA A 320 4.35 12.66 7.29
C ALA A 320 3.89 14.04 6.80
N SER A 321 2.59 14.29 6.86
CA SER A 321 2.04 15.60 6.51
C SER A 321 2.16 16.58 7.68
N TRP A 322 2.93 17.65 7.50
CA TRP A 322 3.10 18.72 8.50
C TRP A 322 3.20 20.09 7.84
N SER A 323 3.70 21.10 8.55
CA SER A 323 3.72 22.50 8.06
C SER A 323 4.67 22.76 6.90
N GLN A 324 5.58 21.82 6.59
CA GLN A 324 6.53 21.92 5.49
C GLN A 324 6.23 20.87 4.41
N MET A 325 6.45 21.26 3.16
CA MET A 325 6.47 20.36 2.00
C MET A 325 7.84 20.54 1.34
N GLY A 326 8.81 19.73 1.75
CA GLY A 326 10.16 19.72 1.18
C GLY A 326 10.17 19.22 -0.26
N ALA A 327 11.31 19.31 -0.93
CA ALA A 327 11.46 18.77 -2.28
C ALA A 327 11.21 17.26 -2.32
N LEU A 328 10.69 16.75 -3.45
CA LEU A 328 10.56 15.31 -3.66
C LEU A 328 11.92 14.63 -3.52
N ASN A 329 11.95 13.53 -2.78
CA ASN A 329 13.12 12.67 -2.74
C ASN A 329 13.34 12.00 -4.11
N ALA A 330 14.58 11.55 -4.36
CA ALA A 330 14.99 10.99 -5.63
C ALA A 330 14.18 9.74 -6.05
N PRO A 331 13.87 8.76 -5.17
CA PRO A 331 13.00 7.64 -5.51
C PRO A 331 11.63 8.09 -6.04
N GLN A 332 10.95 9.02 -5.36
CA GLN A 332 9.62 9.50 -5.75
C GLN A 332 9.69 10.31 -7.06
N ALA A 333 10.67 11.20 -7.20
CA ALA A 333 10.89 11.96 -8.44
C ALA A 333 11.23 11.04 -9.65
N ALA A 334 11.95 9.94 -9.40
CA ALA A 334 12.24 8.93 -10.42
C ALA A 334 11.01 8.10 -10.78
N ALA A 335 10.18 7.72 -9.80
CA ALA A 335 8.93 6.99 -10.02
C ALA A 335 7.94 7.79 -10.90
N LEU A 336 7.88 9.11 -10.71
CA LEU A 336 7.10 10.01 -11.58
C LEU A 336 7.75 10.28 -12.95
N GLY A 337 9.00 9.85 -13.17
CA GLY A 337 9.74 10.12 -14.40
C GLY A 337 10.18 11.58 -14.56
N VAL A 338 10.19 12.38 -13.49
CA VAL A 338 10.52 13.82 -13.53
C VAL A 338 11.97 14.13 -13.16
N LEU A 339 12.74 13.10 -12.79
CA LEU A 339 14.19 13.20 -12.59
C LEU A 339 14.92 12.81 -13.91
N PRO A 340 15.47 13.75 -14.69
CA PRO A 340 16.06 13.42 -15.99
C PRO A 340 17.31 12.55 -15.85
N ALA A 341 17.53 11.62 -16.78
CA ALA A 341 18.68 10.69 -16.73
C ALA A 341 20.05 11.38 -16.54
N ALA A 342 20.24 12.57 -17.13
CA ALA A 342 21.46 13.36 -16.98
C ALA A 342 21.68 13.90 -15.55
N ALA A 343 20.61 14.05 -14.76
CA ALA A 343 20.66 14.50 -13.37
C ALA A 343 20.81 13.32 -12.38
N GLN A 344 20.79 12.08 -12.87
CA GLN A 344 20.86 10.86 -12.06
C GLN A 344 21.73 9.77 -12.73
N PRO A 345 23.06 9.98 -12.82
CA PRO A 345 23.95 8.93 -13.30
C PRO A 345 23.79 7.66 -12.47
N THR A 346 23.97 6.51 -13.11
CA THR A 346 23.92 5.20 -12.46
C THR A 346 25.33 4.65 -12.24
N VAL A 347 25.56 4.05 -11.07
CA VAL A 347 26.74 3.25 -10.74
C VAL A 347 26.26 1.85 -10.34
N ALA A 348 26.76 0.83 -11.00
CA ALA A 348 26.44 -0.56 -10.71
C ALA A 348 27.62 -1.29 -10.06
N VAL A 349 27.35 -2.45 -9.48
CA VAL A 349 28.40 -3.34 -8.99
C VAL A 349 29.32 -3.76 -10.14
N GLY A 350 30.62 -3.75 -9.90
CA GLY A 350 31.64 -4.01 -10.91
C GLY A 350 32.13 -2.77 -11.68
N ASP A 351 31.46 -1.62 -11.53
CA ASP A 351 31.97 -0.36 -12.06
C ASP A 351 33.23 0.11 -11.32
N ALA A 352 33.98 1.00 -11.98
CA ALA A 352 35.08 1.70 -11.32
C ALA A 352 34.56 2.63 -10.21
N ALA A 353 35.38 2.86 -9.18
CA ALA A 353 35.06 3.86 -8.16
C ALA A 353 34.81 5.23 -8.80
N ALA A 354 33.78 5.92 -8.32
CA ALA A 354 33.33 7.20 -8.84
C ALA A 354 33.32 8.26 -7.75
N THR A 355 33.68 9.49 -8.10
CA THR A 355 33.46 10.67 -7.26
C THR A 355 32.52 11.61 -8.01
N VAL A 356 31.42 11.97 -7.36
CA VAL A 356 30.32 12.75 -7.95
C VAL A 356 30.04 13.95 -7.06
N THR A 357 29.77 15.10 -7.67
CA THR A 357 29.24 16.26 -6.96
C THR A 357 27.73 16.30 -7.11
N LEU A 358 27.02 16.10 -6.00
CA LEU A 358 25.57 16.21 -5.91
C LEU A 358 25.20 17.68 -5.68
N ALA A 359 24.46 18.26 -6.63
CA ALA A 359 23.72 19.49 -6.42
C ALA A 359 22.51 19.24 -5.49
N PRO A 360 21.98 20.26 -4.79
CA PRO A 360 20.77 20.11 -3.98
C PRO A 360 19.60 19.55 -4.80
N ILE A 361 18.86 18.57 -4.25
CA ILE A 361 17.72 17.94 -4.93
C ILE A 361 16.62 18.95 -5.28
N ALA A 362 16.44 19.97 -4.43
CA ALA A 362 15.50 21.07 -4.63
C ALA A 362 15.85 22.00 -5.81
N GLY A 363 17.05 21.87 -6.39
CA GLY A 363 17.47 22.61 -7.58
C GLY A 363 17.03 21.94 -8.89
N THR A 364 17.33 22.58 -10.02
CA THR A 364 16.98 22.08 -11.38
C THR A 364 18.19 21.63 -12.20
N ASP A 365 19.39 21.95 -11.74
CA ASP A 365 20.62 21.81 -12.52
C ASP A 365 21.62 20.85 -11.86
N GLY A 366 22.52 20.31 -12.68
CA GLY A 366 23.59 19.40 -12.24
C GLY A 366 23.10 17.98 -11.94
N VAL A 367 24.01 17.19 -11.36
CA VAL A 367 23.67 15.86 -10.85
C VAL A 367 22.96 16.06 -9.51
N ARG A 368 21.68 15.69 -9.42
CA ARG A 368 20.85 15.92 -8.22
C ARG A 368 20.68 14.67 -7.38
N ALA A 369 20.82 13.50 -8.00
CA ALA A 369 20.89 12.22 -7.32
C ALA A 369 21.96 11.33 -7.95
N LEU A 370 22.48 10.36 -7.20
CA LEU A 370 23.28 9.27 -7.72
C LEU A 370 22.51 7.96 -7.51
N ARG A 371 22.23 7.25 -8.61
CA ARG A 371 21.51 5.98 -8.58
C ARG A 371 22.51 4.84 -8.47
N LEU A 372 22.34 3.95 -7.49
CA LEU A 372 23.15 2.76 -7.32
C LEU A 372 22.29 1.51 -7.57
N VAL A 373 22.82 0.53 -8.28
CA VAL A 373 22.12 -0.74 -8.55
C VAL A 373 22.97 -1.90 -8.05
N ASP A 374 22.47 -2.57 -7.01
CA ASP A 374 23.16 -3.71 -6.39
C ASP A 374 23.12 -4.98 -7.28
N ARG A 375 23.73 -6.07 -6.80
CA ARG A 375 23.79 -7.34 -7.55
C ARG A 375 22.43 -7.98 -7.77
N GLU A 376 21.50 -7.78 -6.85
CA GLU A 376 20.14 -8.31 -6.86
C GLU A 376 19.18 -7.44 -7.68
N GLY A 377 19.61 -6.23 -8.08
CA GLY A 377 18.84 -5.27 -8.86
C GLY A 377 18.08 -4.24 -8.01
N SER A 378 18.26 -4.24 -6.69
CA SER A 378 17.74 -3.21 -5.80
C SER A 378 18.36 -1.87 -6.13
N VAL A 379 17.57 -0.82 -6.04
CA VAL A 379 17.98 0.54 -6.39
C VAL A 379 18.13 1.37 -5.13
N TYR A 380 19.32 1.94 -4.96
CA TYR A 380 19.63 2.91 -3.91
C TYR A 380 19.86 4.29 -4.52
N TRP A 381 19.62 5.31 -3.72
CA TRP A 381 19.73 6.70 -4.12
C TRP A 381 20.53 7.47 -3.10
N LEU A 382 21.44 8.29 -3.60
CA LEU A 382 22.10 9.32 -2.82
C LEU A 382 21.59 10.67 -3.31
N GLU A 383 21.05 11.47 -2.41
CA GLU A 383 20.60 12.83 -2.69
C GLU A 383 21.20 13.81 -1.69
N HIS A 384 21.34 15.07 -2.09
CA HIS A 384 21.81 16.11 -1.19
C HIS A 384 20.66 17.06 -0.81
N ARG A 385 20.33 17.11 0.48
CA ARG A 385 19.39 18.07 1.09
C ARG A 385 20.16 19.25 1.66
N ALA A 386 19.91 20.42 1.11
CA ALA A 386 20.46 21.67 1.60
C ALA A 386 19.34 22.65 1.93
N ALA A 387 19.57 23.55 2.88
CA ALA A 387 18.67 24.65 3.24
C ALA A 387 18.56 25.71 2.11
N THR A 388 18.05 25.30 0.95
CA THR A 388 17.93 26.08 -0.28
C THR A 388 16.67 25.68 -1.04
N GLY A 389 16.17 26.56 -1.93
CA GLY A 389 14.97 26.27 -2.70
C GLY A 389 13.78 25.93 -1.79
N ARG A 390 13.07 24.86 -2.13
CA ARG A 390 11.94 24.35 -1.33
C ARG A 390 12.35 23.83 0.05
N ASP A 391 13.60 23.40 0.21
CA ASP A 391 14.14 22.91 1.48
C ASP A 391 14.74 24.02 2.35
N ALA A 392 14.56 25.30 1.99
CA ALA A 392 15.09 26.43 2.76
C ALA A 392 14.70 26.41 4.25
N TRP A 393 13.54 25.81 4.57
CA TRP A 393 13.05 25.66 5.94
C TRP A 393 14.01 24.87 6.84
N LEU A 394 14.84 23.96 6.31
CA LEU A 394 15.86 23.20 7.06
C LEU A 394 16.80 24.10 7.86
N GLY A 395 17.10 25.29 7.34
CA GLY A 395 18.00 26.28 7.96
C GLY A 395 17.30 27.28 8.87
N THR A 396 16.00 27.11 9.15
CA THR A 396 15.19 28.05 9.91
C THR A 396 14.60 27.41 11.17
N ARG A 397 13.92 28.22 11.98
CA ARG A 397 13.15 27.72 13.14
C ARG A 397 11.96 26.83 12.76
N ASP A 398 11.57 26.83 11.48
CA ASP A 398 10.45 26.04 11.01
C ASP A 398 10.83 24.55 10.87
N ASN A 399 12.13 24.21 10.94
CA ASN A 399 12.63 22.85 11.10
C ASN A 399 12.39 22.34 12.54
N VAL A 400 11.12 22.12 12.89
CA VAL A 400 10.72 21.72 14.25
C VAL A 400 11.22 20.34 14.63
N TYR A 401 11.45 19.47 13.64
CA TYR A 401 12.00 18.12 13.79
C TYR A 401 13.54 18.08 13.85
N ARG A 402 14.21 19.22 13.63
CA ARG A 402 15.68 19.33 13.64
C ARG A 402 16.34 18.35 12.66
N LEU A 403 15.73 18.21 11.50
CA LEU A 403 16.26 17.40 10.42
C LEU A 403 17.61 17.97 9.93
N ASP A 404 18.51 17.08 9.53
CA ASP A 404 19.83 17.44 9.04
C ASP A 404 19.79 18.07 7.63
N SER A 405 20.77 18.92 7.33
CA SER A 405 21.17 19.16 5.93
C SER A 405 22.38 18.28 5.62
N GLY A 406 22.35 17.55 4.52
CA GLY A 406 23.42 16.63 4.15
C GLY A 406 23.03 15.67 3.05
N VAL A 407 23.85 14.63 2.89
CA VAL A 407 23.56 13.56 1.92
C VAL A 407 22.67 12.53 2.60
N LEU A 408 21.50 12.29 2.04
CA LEU A 408 20.58 11.24 2.47
C LEU A 408 20.77 9.99 1.61
N LEU A 409 20.40 8.86 2.19
CA LEU A 409 20.41 7.54 1.57
C LEU A 409 18.97 7.05 1.49
N HIS A 410 18.51 6.71 0.30
CA HIS A 410 17.21 6.05 0.13
C HIS A 410 17.38 4.74 -0.61
N ARG A 411 16.46 3.80 -0.35
CA ARG A 411 16.26 2.60 -1.17
C ARG A 411 14.88 2.69 -1.80
N SER A 412 14.78 2.40 -3.09
CA SER A 412 13.47 2.20 -3.72
C SER A 412 12.78 0.99 -3.09
N GLY A 413 11.56 1.18 -2.62
CA GLY A 413 10.71 0.12 -2.11
C GLY A 413 9.57 -0.23 -3.07
N THR A 414 8.62 -0.98 -2.54
CA THR A 414 7.36 -1.33 -3.20
C THR A 414 6.21 -0.80 -2.36
N PHE A 415 5.00 -0.76 -2.90
CA PHE A 415 3.84 -0.38 -2.10
C PHE A 415 3.72 -1.24 -0.81
N PRO A 416 3.34 -0.64 0.33
CA PRO A 416 2.96 0.77 0.48
C PRO A 416 4.14 1.76 0.50
N ASP A 417 5.35 1.33 0.87
CA ASP A 417 6.53 2.19 1.03
C ASP A 417 7.43 2.26 -0.21
N THR A 418 7.05 3.07 -1.20
CA THR A 418 7.83 3.20 -2.45
C THR A 418 9.20 3.88 -2.27
N SER A 419 9.42 4.55 -1.13
CA SER A 419 10.70 5.14 -0.76
C SER A 419 11.05 4.80 0.70
N LEU A 420 12.26 4.29 0.92
CA LEU A 420 12.79 3.96 2.25
C LEU A 420 14.03 4.79 2.54
N LEU A 421 13.92 5.81 3.41
CA LEU A 421 15.04 6.57 3.96
C LEU A 421 15.84 5.66 4.90
N LEU A 422 17.12 5.46 4.61
CA LEU A 422 18.04 4.71 5.44
C LEU A 422 18.71 5.65 6.46
N ASP A 423 18.85 5.18 7.69
CA ASP A 423 19.53 5.94 8.74
C ASP A 423 21.06 5.93 8.51
N GLY A 424 21.61 7.04 8.00
CA GLY A 424 23.06 7.23 7.82
C GLY A 424 23.85 7.39 9.13
N THR A 425 23.17 7.53 10.26
CA THR A 425 23.71 7.69 11.61
C THR A 425 23.07 6.72 12.60
N PRO A 426 23.06 5.41 12.28
CA PRO A 426 22.15 4.45 12.89
C PRO A 426 22.29 4.39 14.41
N SER A 427 21.16 4.56 15.09
CA SER A 427 21.06 4.41 16.53
C SER A 427 20.57 3.01 16.95
N PRO A 428 20.80 2.61 18.22
CA PRO A 428 20.24 1.38 18.75
C PRO A 428 18.70 1.45 18.78
N ALA A 429 18.03 0.30 18.66
CA ALA A 429 16.57 0.22 18.55
C ALA A 429 15.80 0.99 19.64
N ALA A 430 16.32 1.02 20.86
CA ALA A 430 15.74 1.78 21.98
C ALA A 430 15.75 3.31 21.82
N ARG A 431 16.32 3.84 20.73
CA ARG A 431 16.41 5.27 20.42
C ARG A 431 15.71 5.66 19.13
N TRP A 432 15.24 4.70 18.34
CA TRP A 432 14.70 4.96 17.02
C TRP A 432 13.65 6.07 17.00
N ASP A 433 12.70 6.08 17.94
CA ASP A 433 11.61 7.06 17.95
C ASP A 433 12.10 8.50 18.20
N ALA A 434 13.18 8.67 18.96
CA ALA A 434 13.74 9.99 19.28
C ALA A 434 14.81 10.44 18.29
N ASP A 435 15.32 9.52 17.46
CA ASP A 435 16.33 9.80 16.46
C ASP A 435 15.67 10.11 15.12
N LEU A 436 15.95 11.32 14.62
CA LEU A 436 15.48 11.84 13.33
C LEU A 436 16.66 12.27 12.46
N GLN A 437 17.89 11.95 12.89
CA GLN A 437 19.08 12.23 12.12
C GLN A 437 19.30 11.07 11.15
N SER A 438 19.58 11.38 9.90
CA SER A 438 19.74 10.33 8.86
C SER A 438 20.80 10.70 7.83
N ALA A 439 21.33 11.92 7.88
CA ALA A 439 22.35 12.35 6.94
C ALA A 439 23.68 11.63 7.18
N VAL A 440 24.29 11.14 6.11
CA VAL A 440 25.58 10.48 6.19
C VAL A 440 26.65 11.47 6.65
N ALA A 441 27.32 11.13 7.75
CA ALA A 441 28.39 11.96 8.31
C ALA A 441 29.59 12.08 7.34
N VAL A 442 30.10 13.29 7.19
CA VAL A 442 31.29 13.57 6.36
C VAL A 442 32.49 12.76 6.83
N GLY A 443 33.20 12.14 5.89
CA GLY A 443 34.39 11.33 6.13
C GLY A 443 34.14 9.94 6.71
N ARG A 444 32.88 9.58 7.01
CA ARG A 444 32.52 8.24 7.50
C ARG A 444 32.12 7.36 6.32
N PRO A 445 32.83 6.23 6.06
CA PRO A 445 32.40 5.27 5.07
C PRO A 445 31.16 4.51 5.58
N VAL A 446 30.19 4.32 4.69
CA VAL A 446 28.97 3.53 4.91
C VAL A 446 28.93 2.41 3.87
N ALA A 447 28.71 1.18 4.32
CA ALA A 447 28.48 0.04 3.44
C ALA A 447 26.98 -0.11 3.17
N LEU A 448 26.61 -0.36 1.91
CA LEU A 448 25.24 -0.64 1.46
C LEU A 448 25.15 -2.02 0.82
N SER A 449 23.95 -2.60 0.82
CA SER A 449 23.61 -3.91 0.25
C SER A 449 24.69 -4.97 0.54
N GLY A 450 24.91 -5.25 1.83
CA GLY A 450 25.87 -6.26 2.28
C GLY A 450 27.34 -5.99 1.93
N GLY A 451 27.69 -4.79 1.45
CA GLY A 451 29.03 -4.42 1.01
C GLY A 451 29.21 -4.28 -0.51
N ASP A 452 28.11 -4.34 -1.28
CA ASP A 452 28.10 -4.05 -2.72
C ASP A 452 28.59 -2.64 -3.04
N PHE A 453 28.33 -1.68 -2.15
CA PHE A 453 28.85 -0.33 -2.25
C PHE A 453 29.46 0.15 -0.94
N THR A 454 30.57 0.86 -1.03
CA THR A 454 31.05 1.73 0.05
C THR A 454 30.89 3.18 -0.37
N VAL A 455 30.05 3.92 0.35
CA VAL A 455 29.79 5.35 0.12
C VAL A 455 30.57 6.17 1.15
N THR A 456 31.16 7.29 0.73
CA THR A 456 31.78 8.26 1.63
C THR A 456 31.44 9.66 1.17
N VAL A 457 30.83 10.46 2.05
CA VAL A 457 30.63 11.90 1.81
C VAL A 457 31.94 12.61 2.13
N GLU A 458 32.60 13.17 1.14
CA GLU A 458 33.91 13.84 1.31
C GLU A 458 33.76 15.27 1.80
N SER A 459 32.72 15.98 1.34
CA SER A 459 32.39 17.33 1.79
C SER A 459 30.92 17.65 1.52
N THR A 460 30.37 18.60 2.27
CA THR A 460 29.04 19.16 2.05
C THR A 460 29.05 20.68 2.17
N SER A 461 28.19 21.34 1.41
CA SER A 461 27.95 22.78 1.42
C SER A 461 26.55 23.06 0.90
N ALA A 462 26.03 24.27 1.09
CA ALA A 462 24.72 24.64 0.52
C ALA A 462 24.67 24.52 -1.02
N ALA A 463 25.81 24.60 -1.70
CA ALA A 463 25.88 24.51 -3.17
C ALA A 463 26.00 23.06 -3.69
N GLY A 464 26.35 22.11 -2.83
CA GLY A 464 26.50 20.71 -3.20
C GLY A 464 27.37 19.90 -2.25
N ALA A 465 27.31 18.58 -2.42
CA ALA A 465 28.09 17.60 -1.68
C ALA A 465 28.96 16.76 -2.63
N VAL A 466 30.20 16.49 -2.22
CA VAL A 466 31.10 15.60 -2.96
C VAL A 466 31.01 14.21 -2.33
N VAL A 467 30.64 13.22 -3.13
CA VAL A 467 30.43 11.85 -2.68
C VAL A 467 31.32 10.91 -3.49
N ARG A 468 32.04 10.05 -2.79
CA ARG A 468 32.82 8.96 -3.37
C ARG A 468 32.10 7.65 -3.15
N VAL A 469 31.91 6.89 -4.22
CA VAL A 469 31.32 5.55 -4.20
C VAL A 469 32.33 4.55 -4.72
N VAL A 470 32.53 3.47 -3.96
CA VAL A 470 33.36 2.34 -4.36
C VAL A 470 32.45 1.12 -4.48
N PRO A 471 32.09 0.72 -5.71
CA PRO A 471 31.42 -0.54 -5.96
C PRO A 471 32.34 -1.71 -5.64
N ALA A 472 31.78 -2.80 -5.13
CA ALA A 472 32.47 -4.06 -5.04
C ALA A 472 32.82 -4.56 -6.46
N PRO A 473 33.91 -5.32 -6.63
CA PRO A 473 34.25 -5.89 -7.92
C PRO A 473 33.12 -6.81 -8.40
N ALA A 474 32.96 -6.92 -9.72
CA ALA A 474 32.15 -7.98 -10.29
C ALA A 474 32.74 -9.31 -9.79
N THR A 475 31.91 -10.14 -9.16
CA THR A 475 32.33 -11.50 -8.85
C THR A 475 32.53 -12.22 -10.17
N GLU A 476 33.77 -12.58 -10.51
CA GLU A 476 34.01 -13.57 -11.55
C GLU A 476 33.23 -14.81 -11.12
N GLY A 477 32.21 -15.18 -11.90
CA GLY A 477 31.30 -16.25 -11.53
C GLY A 477 32.07 -17.47 -11.07
N SER A 478 31.65 -18.06 -9.95
CA SER A 478 31.91 -19.48 -9.74
C SER A 478 31.45 -20.15 -11.03
N GLY A 479 32.40 -20.78 -11.72
CA GLY A 479 32.18 -21.32 -13.05
C GLY A 479 30.89 -22.12 -13.02
N ARG A 480 29.99 -21.81 -13.95
CA ARG A 480 28.84 -22.64 -14.28
C ARG A 480 29.37 -24.06 -14.43
N ALA A 481 29.23 -24.88 -13.39
CA ALA A 481 29.59 -26.27 -13.45
C ALA A 481 28.75 -26.82 -14.58
N ALA A 482 29.40 -27.17 -15.70
CA ALA A 482 28.73 -27.74 -16.84
C ALA A 482 27.92 -28.93 -16.33
N ALA A 483 26.59 -28.78 -16.33
CA ALA A 483 25.69 -29.85 -15.97
C ALA A 483 25.98 -31.00 -16.94
N ARG A 484 26.59 -32.06 -16.40
CA ARG A 484 26.79 -33.33 -17.08
C ARG A 484 25.41 -33.80 -17.55
N PRO A 485 25.20 -34.10 -18.85
CA PRO A 485 23.93 -34.63 -19.29
C PRO A 485 23.78 -36.03 -18.68
N ALA A 486 22.79 -36.18 -17.79
CA ALA A 486 22.29 -37.48 -17.39
C ALA A 486 21.59 -38.09 -18.60
N GLY A 487 22.18 -39.16 -19.15
CA GLY A 487 21.59 -39.91 -20.26
C GLY A 487 20.26 -40.54 -19.83
N SER A 488 19.16 -40.12 -20.47
CA SER A 488 17.93 -40.89 -20.49
C SER A 488 17.96 -41.87 -21.66
N GLY A 489 17.65 -43.11 -21.33
CA GLY A 489 17.67 -44.24 -22.25
C GLY A 489 16.67 -44.09 -23.39
N ARG A 490 17.15 -44.53 -24.55
CA ARG A 490 16.46 -44.87 -25.80
C ARG A 490 14.99 -45.31 -25.62
N GLY A 491 14.10 -44.58 -26.29
CA GLY A 491 12.93 -45.14 -26.96
C GLY A 491 12.99 -44.72 -28.42
N ALA A 492 13.44 -45.61 -29.30
CA ALA A 492 13.57 -45.35 -30.73
C ALA A 492 12.23 -45.57 -31.44
N THR A 493 11.84 -44.63 -32.31
CA THR A 493 11.11 -44.94 -33.56
C THR A 493 11.60 -44.01 -34.67
N MET A 494 11.70 -44.58 -35.87
CA MET A 494 12.46 -44.11 -37.04
C MET A 494 11.76 -42.98 -37.83
N PRO A 495 12.51 -42.19 -38.63
CA PRO A 495 11.96 -41.17 -39.51
C PRO A 495 11.56 -41.75 -40.88
N ALA A 496 10.66 -41.05 -41.57
CA ALA A 496 10.47 -41.20 -43.02
C ALA A 496 10.84 -39.87 -43.70
N ASP A 497 11.77 -39.99 -44.65
CA ASP A 497 12.20 -39.00 -45.62
C ASP A 497 11.04 -38.32 -46.36
N ALA A 498 11.22 -37.05 -46.74
CA ALA A 498 11.44 -36.71 -48.15
C ALA A 498 11.65 -35.20 -48.40
N ALA A 499 12.76 -34.95 -49.07
CA ALA A 499 12.93 -34.01 -50.18
C ALA A 499 12.93 -32.49 -49.90
N ALA A 500 14.16 -31.97 -49.93
CA ALA A 500 14.48 -30.62 -50.33
C ALA A 500 14.03 -30.31 -51.76
N VAL A 501 13.59 -29.06 -51.99
CA VAL A 501 13.72 -28.36 -53.26
C VAL A 501 14.37 -27.01 -52.98
N ALA A 502 15.42 -26.72 -53.75
CA ALA A 502 16.29 -25.55 -53.68
C ALA A 502 15.70 -24.33 -54.43
N PRO A 503 16.33 -23.14 -54.36
CA PRO A 503 15.67 -21.83 -54.38
C PRO A 503 15.49 -21.21 -55.77
N VAL A 504 14.69 -20.14 -55.83
CA VAL A 504 14.75 -19.15 -56.91
C VAL A 504 15.09 -17.81 -56.28
N ASP A 505 16.12 -17.19 -56.82
CA ASP A 505 16.76 -15.95 -56.40
C ASP A 505 16.33 -14.83 -57.36
N GLU A 506 15.93 -13.66 -56.84
CA GLU A 506 16.21 -12.36 -57.50
C GLU A 506 15.92 -11.16 -56.57
N THR A 507 17.03 -10.62 -56.03
CA THR A 507 17.43 -9.20 -56.08
C THR A 507 16.56 -8.09 -55.45
N ALA A 508 17.07 -7.63 -54.30
CA ALA A 508 17.54 -6.27 -54.00
C ALA A 508 16.56 -5.07 -53.98
N ALA A 509 16.35 -4.54 -52.76
CA ALA A 509 16.46 -3.11 -52.48
C ALA A 509 16.90 -2.89 -51.01
N THR A 510 18.01 -2.18 -50.85
CA THR A 510 18.76 -1.90 -49.62
C THR A 510 18.24 -0.70 -48.84
N GLY A 511 18.05 -0.87 -47.54
CA GLY A 511 17.97 0.17 -46.50
C GLY A 511 18.25 -0.49 -45.14
N PRO A 512 18.97 0.15 -44.19
CA PRO A 512 19.59 -0.57 -43.07
C PRO A 512 18.53 -0.95 -42.03
N ALA A 513 18.12 -2.21 -42.01
CA ALA A 513 17.48 -2.82 -40.86
C ALA A 513 18.58 -3.29 -39.90
N LEU A 514 18.65 -2.66 -38.72
CA LEU A 514 19.46 -3.14 -37.61
C LEU A 514 18.93 -4.52 -37.20
N TRP A 515 19.76 -5.53 -37.46
CA TRP A 515 19.52 -6.91 -37.08
C TRP A 515 19.71 -7.06 -35.56
N VAL A 516 18.59 -7.26 -34.86
CA VAL A 516 18.58 -7.73 -33.46
C VAL A 516 18.43 -9.25 -33.51
N PRO A 517 19.36 -10.04 -32.96
CA PRO A 517 19.18 -11.48 -32.88
C PRO A 517 17.99 -11.79 -31.97
N SER A 518 16.98 -12.48 -32.51
CA SER A 518 15.86 -12.99 -31.75
C SER A 518 16.37 -14.08 -30.80
N ALA A 519 16.45 -13.77 -29.51
CA ALA A 519 16.62 -14.80 -28.49
C ALA A 519 15.36 -15.70 -28.52
N PRO A 520 15.50 -17.03 -28.54
CA PRO A 520 14.34 -17.91 -28.46
C PRO A 520 13.67 -17.73 -27.09
N VAL A 521 12.51 -17.08 -27.08
CA VAL A 521 11.61 -17.09 -25.92
C VAL A 521 11.15 -18.53 -25.76
N THR A 522 11.58 -19.13 -24.66
CA THR A 522 11.12 -20.46 -24.27
C THR A 522 9.64 -20.34 -23.93
N ALA A 523 8.76 -21.03 -24.67
CA ALA A 523 7.35 -21.11 -24.32
C ALA A 523 7.18 -21.63 -22.89
N PRO A 524 6.27 -21.08 -22.08
CA PRO A 524 5.96 -21.67 -20.78
C PRO A 524 5.42 -23.08 -21.01
N ARG A 525 6.06 -24.05 -20.37
CA ARG A 525 5.56 -25.43 -20.31
C ARG A 525 4.24 -25.45 -19.54
N SER A 526 3.30 -26.21 -20.09
CA SER A 526 2.01 -26.53 -19.49
C SER A 526 2.17 -27.19 -18.10
N GLN A 527 1.29 -26.76 -17.19
CA GLN A 527 0.75 -27.45 -16.00
C GLN A 527 1.65 -28.49 -15.29
N VAL A 528 2.02 -28.16 -14.04
CA VAL A 528 2.29 -29.15 -13.01
C VAL A 528 1.22 -28.96 -11.93
N ALA A 529 0.29 -29.91 -11.84
CA ALA A 529 -0.55 -30.06 -10.67
C ALA A 529 0.31 -30.60 -9.52
N LEU A 530 0.39 -29.86 -8.41
CA LEU A 530 0.94 -30.36 -7.16
C LEU A 530 -0.22 -30.81 -6.27
N GLU A 531 -0.29 -32.12 -6.01
CA GLU A 531 -1.14 -32.68 -4.96
C GLU A 531 -0.62 -32.26 -3.58
N PRO A 532 -1.51 -32.04 -2.59
CA PRO A 532 -1.11 -31.69 -1.23
C PRO A 532 -0.45 -32.90 -0.56
N VAL A 533 0.80 -32.74 -0.13
CA VAL A 533 1.47 -33.71 0.75
C VAL A 533 0.94 -33.49 2.15
N GLY A 534 0.22 -34.49 2.65
CA GLY A 534 -0.38 -34.51 3.98
C GLY A 534 0.62 -34.27 5.10
N GLU A 535 0.19 -33.48 6.08
CA GLU A 535 0.87 -33.22 7.34
C GLU A 535 1.19 -34.54 8.04
N SER A 536 2.49 -34.82 8.19
CA SER A 536 2.95 -35.86 9.11
C SER A 536 2.89 -35.31 10.53
N THR A 537 1.76 -35.55 11.18
CA THR A 537 1.58 -35.39 12.63
C THR A 537 2.65 -36.22 13.36
N SER A 538 3.62 -35.56 13.97
CA SER A 538 4.51 -36.21 14.93
C SER A 538 3.78 -36.33 16.27
N SER A 539 3.45 -37.57 16.60
CA SER A 539 2.91 -38.01 17.87
C SER A 539 3.80 -37.62 19.04
N LEU A 540 3.25 -36.92 20.03
CA LEU A 540 3.62 -37.05 21.45
C LEU A 540 2.47 -36.51 22.32
N GLY A 541 1.26 -37.03 22.07
CA GLY A 541 0.11 -36.92 22.97
C GLY A 541 -0.04 -38.21 23.76
N GLY A 542 0.45 -38.22 24.99
CA GLY A 542 0.30 -39.38 25.85
C GLY A 542 0.92 -39.17 27.22
N LEU A 543 0.39 -38.24 28.01
CA LEU A 543 0.13 -38.42 29.45
C LEU A 543 -0.46 -37.12 30.06
N LEU A 544 -1.52 -37.31 30.88
CA LEU A 544 -2.04 -36.41 31.95
C LEU A 544 -3.16 -35.40 31.60
N MET A 545 -4.39 -35.86 31.82
CA MET A 545 -5.42 -35.13 32.59
C MET A 545 -5.44 -35.71 34.02
N PRO A 546 -6.02 -35.08 35.08
CA PRO A 546 -6.75 -33.79 35.14
C PRO A 546 -6.35 -32.88 36.32
N LEU A 547 -6.40 -31.55 36.18
CA LEU A 547 -6.52 -30.62 37.33
C LEU A 547 -7.25 -29.33 36.91
N ALA A 548 -8.57 -29.43 36.69
CA ALA A 548 -9.47 -28.29 36.65
C ALA A 548 -10.32 -28.31 37.93
N GLY A 549 -9.97 -27.48 38.92
CA GLY A 549 -10.73 -27.41 40.16
C GLY A 549 -10.03 -26.70 41.32
N SER A 550 -9.58 -25.45 41.16
CA SER A 550 -9.00 -24.71 42.30
C SER A 550 -9.01 -23.18 42.23
N VAL A 551 -9.66 -22.52 41.27
CA VAL A 551 -9.71 -21.04 41.24
C VAL A 551 -11.03 -20.44 41.78
N LEU A 552 -12.13 -21.19 41.82
CA LEU A 552 -13.41 -20.66 42.34
C LEU A 552 -13.57 -20.71 43.88
N VAL A 553 -12.63 -21.31 44.62
CA VAL A 553 -12.69 -21.40 46.10
C VAL A 553 -11.90 -20.27 46.79
N ALA A 554 -10.94 -19.66 46.10
CA ALA A 554 -10.13 -18.57 46.67
C ALA A 554 -10.87 -17.22 46.71
N ALA A 555 -11.78 -16.95 45.77
CA ALA A 555 -12.57 -15.72 45.74
C ALA A 555 -13.65 -15.67 46.85
N THR A 556 -14.23 -16.82 47.19
CA THR A 556 -15.33 -16.91 48.18
C THR A 556 -14.82 -16.77 49.63
N VAL A 557 -13.57 -17.15 49.90
CA VAL A 557 -12.95 -17.02 51.24
C VAL A 557 -12.46 -15.59 51.51
N LEU A 558 -12.10 -14.81 50.48
CA LEU A 558 -11.67 -13.42 50.65
C LEU A 558 -12.86 -12.48 50.92
N VAL A 559 -14.01 -12.72 50.27
CA VAL A 559 -15.25 -11.93 50.45
C VAL A 559 -15.93 -12.20 51.80
N MET A 560 -15.84 -13.42 52.34
CA MET A 560 -16.33 -13.71 53.71
C MET A 560 -15.44 -13.11 54.81
N ARG A 561 -14.14 -12.89 54.57
CA ARG A 561 -13.22 -12.28 55.55
C ARG A 561 -13.36 -10.75 55.64
N THR A 562 -13.71 -10.08 54.54
CA THR A 562 -13.97 -8.63 54.54
C THR A 562 -15.33 -8.29 55.16
N MET A 563 -16.36 -9.13 54.98
CA MET A 563 -17.67 -8.91 55.61
C MET A 563 -17.71 -9.21 57.12
N ARG A 564 -16.78 -10.02 57.67
CA ARG A 564 -16.67 -10.26 59.12
C ARG A 564 -15.88 -9.18 59.88
N ARG A 565 -15.06 -8.35 59.21
CA ARG A 565 -14.34 -7.22 59.84
C ARG A 565 -15.15 -5.92 59.91
N GLY A 566 -16.26 -5.81 59.17
CA GLY A 566 -17.17 -4.65 59.22
C GLY A 566 -18.21 -4.65 60.35
N ARG A 567 -18.31 -5.73 61.16
CA ARG A 567 -19.34 -5.87 62.21
C ARG A 567 -18.82 -5.86 63.67
N VAL A 568 -17.55 -5.47 63.90
CA VAL A 568 -16.98 -5.32 65.26
C VAL A 568 -16.50 -3.88 65.56
N ARG A 569 -17.09 -2.89 64.87
CA ARG A 569 -17.07 -1.49 65.34
C ARG A 569 -18.49 -0.92 65.33
N ARG A 570 -19.29 -1.42 66.27
CA ARG A 570 -20.21 -0.66 67.14
C ARG A 570 -20.40 -1.46 68.41
#